data_AF-A0A957R2B7-F1
#
_entry.id   AF-A0A957R2B7-F1
#
_cell.length_a   1.000
_cell.length_b   1.000
_cell.length_c   1.000
_cell.angle_alpha   90.00
_cell.angle_beta   90.00
_cell.angle_gamma   90.00
#
_symmetry.space_group_name_H-M   'P 1'
#
loop_
_entity.id
_entity.type
_entity.pdbx_description
1 polymer ?
#
loop_
_entity_poly.entity_id
_entity_poly.type
_entity_poly.pdbx_seq_one_letter_code
_entity_poly.pdbx_strand_id
1 'polypeptide(L)' 'MDTGMLWRDDDQRRTLEEKIERAVHYYKQKYGRTPNMCFVNQTALEDDLEMGKLLVKPAKNILPQHFWIGVRAPRVS' A
#
# COMPACT_ATOMS: atom_id res chain seq x y z
N MET A 1 8.53 7.51 4.25
CA MET A 1 7.92 6.61 5.24
C MET A 1 9.02 6.28 6.24
N ASP A 2 8.69 6.17 7.51
CA ASP A 2 9.66 5.80 8.55
C ASP A 2 9.85 4.28 8.62
N THR A 3 8.83 3.51 8.22
CA THR A 3 8.92 2.06 8.05
C THR A 3 8.02 1.63 6.89
N GLY A 4 8.62 1.03 5.86
CA GLY A 4 7.94 0.55 4.67
C GLY A 4 8.30 -0.88 4.33
N MET A 5 7.37 -1.57 3.65
CA MET A 5 7.52 -2.94 3.18
C MET A 5 7.15 -2.97 1.70
N LEU A 6 8.04 -3.55 0.89
CA LEU A 6 7.71 -3.92 -0.48
C LEU A 6 6.93 -5.24 -0.46
N TRP A 7 5.72 -5.20 -0.98
CA TRP A 7 4.83 -6.35 -1.13
C TRP A 7 4.61 -6.61 -2.62
N ARG A 8 4.56 -7.88 -3.01
CA ARG A 8 4.25 -8.29 -4.39
C ARG A 8 3.06 -9.24 -4.37
N ASP A 9 2.06 -8.94 -5.19
CA ASP A 9 0.91 -9.83 -5.42
C ASP A 9 0.56 -9.86 -6.91
N ASP A 10 0.98 -10.95 -7.56
CA ASP A 10 0.86 -11.20 -8.99
C ASP A 10 -0.39 -12.01 -9.38
N ASP A 11 -1.28 -12.28 -8.42
CA ASP A 11 -2.52 -12.98 -8.71
C ASP A 11 -3.47 -12.09 -9.52
N GLN A 12 -3.69 -12.43 -10.79
CA GLN A 12 -4.54 -11.64 -11.69
C GLN A 12 -6.04 -11.79 -11.39
N ARG A 13 -6.43 -12.74 -10.54
CA ARG A 13 -7.84 -12.96 -10.18
C ARG A 13 -8.29 -12.05 -9.03
N ARG A 14 -7.36 -11.44 -8.32
CA ARG A 14 -7.63 -10.55 -7.18
C ARG A 14 -7.78 -9.10 -7.65
N THR A 15 -8.74 -8.41 -7.07
CA THR A 15 -8.86 -6.95 -7.25
C THR A 15 -7.70 -6.23 -6.59
N LEU A 16 -7.56 -4.94 -6.88
CA LEU A 16 -6.55 -4.10 -6.25
C LEU A 16 -6.74 -4.05 -4.73
N GLU A 17 -7.98 -3.88 -4.29
CA GLU A 17 -8.39 -3.81 -2.88
C GLU A 17 -8.03 -5.09 -2.15
N GLU A 18 -8.34 -6.26 -2.70
CA GLU A 18 -8.01 -7.56 -2.10
C GLU A 18 -6.49 -7.73 -1.91
N LYS A 19 -5.69 -7.28 -2.88
CA LYS A 19 -4.22 -7.30 -2.78
C LYS A 19 -3.71 -6.37 -1.68
N ILE A 20 -4.29 -5.18 -1.58
CA ILE A 20 -3.95 -4.20 -0.56
C ILE A 20 -4.33 -4.73 0.84
N GLU A 21 -5.51 -5.30 1.02
CA GLU A 21 -5.95 -5.87 2.29
C GLU A 21 -5.01 -6.97 2.78
N ARG A 22 -4.55 -7.84 1.88
CA ARG A 22 -3.55 -8.86 2.17
C ARG A 22 -2.22 -8.26 2.59
N ALA A 23 -1.76 -7.22 1.89
CA ALA A 23 -0.55 -6.48 2.24
C ALA A 23 -0.67 -5.84 3.63
N VAL A 24 -1.81 -5.23 3.95
CA VAL A 24 -2.13 -4.65 5.27
C VAL A 24 -2.10 -5.73 6.35
N HIS A 25 -2.74 -6.87 6.11
CA HIS A 25 -2.79 -7.97 7.06
C HIS A 25 -1.39 -8.50 7.37
N TYR A 26 -0.59 -8.76 6.34
CA TYR A 26 0.77 -9.23 6.51
C TYR A 26 1.66 -8.19 7.19
N TYR A 27 1.55 -6.90 6.84
CA TYR A 27 2.28 -5.82 7.50
C TYR A 27 1.98 -5.76 9.00
N LYS A 28 0.69 -5.88 9.38
CA LYS A 28 0.26 -5.90 10.80
C LYS A 28 0.88 -7.08 11.54
N GLN A 29 0.88 -8.27 10.95
CA GLN A 29 1.50 -9.45 11.56
C GLN A 29 3.01 -9.29 11.73
N LYS A 30 3.69 -8.72 10.73
CA LYS A 30 5.15 -8.59 10.72
C LYS A 30 5.68 -7.48 11.62
N TYR A 31 5.00 -6.34 11.67
CA TYR A 31 5.49 -5.14 12.37
C TYR A 31 4.67 -4.76 13.61
N GLY A 32 3.55 -5.44 13.88
CA GLY A 32 2.66 -5.13 15.00
C GLY A 32 1.96 -3.76 14.90
N ARG A 33 1.97 -3.13 13.72
CA ARG A 33 1.43 -1.78 13.48
C ARG A 33 0.47 -1.79 12.30
N THR A 34 -0.53 -0.91 12.35
CA THR A 34 -1.44 -0.70 11.22
C THR A 34 -0.82 0.31 10.25
N PRO A 35 -0.60 -0.05 8.97
CA PRO A 35 -0.12 0.90 7.98
C PRO A 35 -1.18 1.96 7.68
N ASN A 36 -0.75 3.17 7.33
CA ASN A 36 -1.63 4.30 7.00
C ASN A 36 -1.39 4.85 5.58
N MET A 37 -0.41 4.31 4.85
CA MET A 37 -0.07 4.73 3.52
C MET A 37 0.36 3.54 2.67
N CYS A 38 -0.10 3.49 1.42
CA CYS A 38 0.29 2.49 0.43
C CYS A 38 0.57 3.20 -0.91
N PHE A 39 1.67 2.88 -1.56
CA PHE A 39 1.93 3.29 -2.93
C PHE A 39 1.77 2.13 -3.89
N VAL A 40 1.11 2.39 -5.02
CA VAL A 40 0.87 1.42 -6.10
C VAL A 40 1.38 1.97 -7.43
N ASN A 41 1.52 1.11 -8.43
CA ASN A 41 1.83 1.57 -9.78
C ASN A 41 0.65 2.38 -10.37
N GLN A 42 0.94 3.42 -11.16
CA GLN A 42 -0.08 4.28 -11.76
C GLN A 42 -1.02 3.56 -12.76
N THR A 43 -0.61 2.43 -13.32
CA THR A 43 -1.48 1.61 -14.19
C THR A 43 -2.51 0.82 -13.39
N ALA A 44 -2.32 0.68 -12.08
CA ALA A 44 -3.26 -0.03 -11.20
C ALA A 44 -4.31 0.91 -10.60
N LEU A 45 -4.00 2.20 -10.52
CA LEU A 45 -4.85 3.21 -9.90
C LEU A 45 -4.52 4.58 -10.51
N GLU A 46 -5.54 5.31 -10.97
CA GLU A 46 -5.37 6.63 -11.60
C GLU A 46 -5.34 7.76 -10.56
N ASP A 47 -6.25 7.72 -9.59
CA ASP A 47 -6.43 8.74 -8.54
C ASP A 47 -6.16 8.19 -7.14
N ASP A 48 -5.94 9.07 -6.17
CA ASP A 48 -5.80 8.65 -4.77
C ASP A 48 -7.06 7.88 -4.30
N LEU A 49 -6.85 6.77 -3.60
CA LEU A 49 -7.92 5.92 -3.05
C LEU A 49 -7.81 5.88 -1.53
N GLU A 50 -8.92 6.13 -0.84
CA GLU A 50 -9.02 6.02 0.61
C GLU A 50 -9.68 4.70 1.01
N MET A 51 -8.94 3.84 1.69
CA MET A 51 -9.43 2.57 2.24
C MET A 51 -9.45 2.65 3.76
N GLY A 52 -10.52 3.21 4.32
CA GLY A 52 -10.66 3.41 5.76
C GLY A 52 -9.65 4.42 6.31
N LYS A 53 -8.57 3.94 6.96
CA LYS A 53 -7.46 4.78 7.46
C LYS A 53 -6.20 4.67 6.61
N LEU A 54 -6.25 3.91 5.53
CA LEU A 54 -5.14 3.71 4.60
C LEU A 54 -5.32 4.64 3.40
N LEU A 55 -4.35 5.52 3.17
CA LEU A 55 -4.29 6.32 1.96
C LEU A 55 -3.45 5.59 0.90
N VAL A 56 -4.07 5.28 -0.23
CA VAL A 56 -3.44 4.60 -1.36
C VAL A 56 -3.16 5.64 -2.44
N LYS A 57 -1.90 5.73 -2.88
CA LYS A 57 -1.46 6.72 -3.87
C LYS A 57 -0.76 6.06 -5.06
N PRO A 58 -1.03 6.51 -6.29
CA PRO A 58 -0.28 6.07 -7.46
C PRO A 58 1.13 6.69 -7.47
N ALA A 59 2.13 5.89 -7.84
CA ALA A 59 3.52 6.31 -7.89
C ALA A 59 4.23 5.74 -9.12
N LYS A 60 4.96 6.60 -9.84
CA LYS A 60 5.69 6.24 -11.09
C LYS A 60 6.83 5.24 -10.88
N ASN A 61 7.40 5.21 -9.69
CA ASN A 61 8.56 4.40 -9.35
C ASN A 61 8.21 3.05 -8.71
N ILE A 62 6.93 2.70 -8.61
CA ILE A 62 6.48 1.39 -8.13
C ILE A 62 6.22 0.50 -9.33
N LEU A 63 6.77 -0.71 -9.36
CA LEU A 63 6.54 -1.65 -10.45
C LEU A 63 5.10 -2.20 -10.44
N PRO A 64 4.54 -2.61 -11.60
CA PRO A 64 3.27 -3.31 -11.62
C PRO A 64 3.26 -4.50 -10.66
N GLN A 65 2.12 -4.76 -10.02
CA GLN A 65 1.94 -5.85 -9.04
C GLN A 65 2.78 -5.70 -7.76
N HIS A 66 3.49 -4.59 -7.59
CA HIS A 66 4.20 -4.25 -6.38
C HIS A 66 3.51 -3.12 -5.63
N PHE A 67 3.64 -3.16 -4.32
CA PHE A 67 3.00 -2.27 -3.38
C PHE A 67 4.05 -1.84 -2.36
N TRP A 68 4.17 -0.54 -2.12
CA TRP A 68 4.98 -0.03 -1.03
C TRP A 68 4.08 0.43 0.10
N ILE A 69 3.95 -0.41 1.13
CA ILE A 69 3.03 -0.19 2.23
C ILE A 69 3.78 0.14 3.52
N GLY A 70 3.26 1.06 4.32
CA GLY A 70 3.89 1.40 5.58
C GLY A 70 3.18 2.46 6.38
N VAL A 71 3.92 2.93 7.40
CA VAL A 71 3.49 4.04 8.25
C VAL A 71 4.29 5.27 7.86
N ARG A 72 3.56 6.37 7.67
CA ARG A 72 4.12 7.71 7.54
C ARG A 72 3.62 8.54 8.72
N ALA A 73 4.54 9.10 9.51
CA ALA A 73 4.16 10.07 10.52
C ALA A 73 3.46 11.28 9.87
N PRO A 74 2.44 11.86 10.51
CA PRO A 74 1.94 13.16 10.09
C PRO A 74 3.11 14.14 10.09
N ARG A 75 3.27 14.91 9.00
CA ARG A 75 4.25 15.99 8.99
C ARG A 75 3.72 17.06 9.94
N VAL A 76 4.34 17.17 11.11
CA VAL A 76 4.16 18.34 11.97
C VAL A 76 4.98 19.44 11.32
N SER A 77 4.29 20.46 10.80
CA SER A 77 4.89 21.68 10.24
C SER A 77 5.40 22.59 11.34
#